data_AF-A0A8J7QSW5-F1
#
_entry.id   AF-A0A8J7QSW5-F1
#
_cell.length_a   1.000
_cell.length_b   1.000
_cell.length_c   1.000
_cell.angle_alpha   90.00
_cell.angle_beta   90.00
_cell.angle_gamma   90.00
#
_symmetry.space_group_name_H-M   'P 1'
#
loop_
_entity.id
_entity.type
_entity.pdbx_description
1 polymer ?
#
loop_
_entity_poly.entity_id
_entity_poly.type
_entity_poly.pdbx_seq_one_letter_code
_entity_poly.pdbx_strand_id
1 'polypeptide(L)' 'MSIIAVIPSRYASTRLPGKPLADICGKPMIQHVYARVRLAGLFDEVIVATDDARIAAAVQGFGGGVCMTSPDC' A
#
# COMPACT_ATOMS: atom_id res chain seq x y z
N MET A 1 12.19 19.11 -9.02
CA MET A 1 10.87 18.93 -8.37
C MET A 1 10.62 17.43 -8.31
N SER A 2 10.23 16.88 -7.16
CA SER A 2 9.94 15.43 -7.02
C SER A 2 8.43 15.24 -6.92
N ILE A 3 7.87 14.28 -7.66
CA ILE A 3 6.45 13.93 -7.64
C ILE A 3 6.30 12.58 -6.95
N ILE A 4 5.57 12.56 -5.83
CA ILE A 4 5.39 11.36 -4.99
C ILE A 4 3.94 10.94 -5.02
N ALA A 5 3.68 9.66 -5.27
CA ALA A 5 2.36 9.06 -5.09
C ALA A 5 2.23 8.46 -3.69
N VAL A 6 1.14 8.81 -2.99
CA VAL A 6 0.81 8.22 -1.69
C VAL A 6 -0.45 7.36 -1.82
N ILE A 7 -0.35 6.09 -1.42
CA ILE A 7 -1.46 5.13 -1.42
C ILE A 7 -1.92 4.93 0.03
N PRO A 8 -3.01 5.56 0.48
CA PRO A 8 -3.54 5.32 1.82
C PRO A 8 -4.16 3.93 1.91
N SER A 9 -3.78 3.17 2.94
CA SER A 9 -4.24 1.80 3.15
C SER A 9 -4.45 1.51 4.62
N ARG A 10 -5.67 1.13 5.00
CA ARG A 10 -6.05 0.79 6.38
C ARG A 10 -6.63 -0.61 6.44
N TYR A 11 -6.41 -1.29 7.57
CA TYR A 11 -6.89 -2.66 7.75
C TYR A 11 -8.41 -2.76 7.95
N ALA A 12 -9.01 -1.79 8.63
CA ALA A 12 -10.41 -1.78 9.06
C ALA A 12 -11.42 -1.52 7.93
N SER A 13 -11.45 -2.38 6.91
CA SER A 13 -12.51 -2.36 5.91
C SER A 13 -13.74 -3.13 6.41
N THR A 14 -14.90 -2.48 6.40
CA THR A 14 -16.16 -3.05 6.92
C THR A 14 -16.79 -4.09 6.00
N ARG A 15 -16.66 -3.94 4.68
CA ARG A 15 -17.25 -4.86 3.68
C ARG A 15 -16.34 -6.02 3.30
N LEU A 16 -15.02 -5.84 3.41
CA LEU A 16 -14.03 -6.87 3.13
C LEU A 16 -12.88 -6.73 4.14
N PRO A 17 -13.00 -7.33 5.33
CA PRO A 17 -11.99 -7.24 6.38
C PRO A 17 -10.61 -7.63 5.86
N GLY A 18 -9.59 -6.83 6.19
CA GLY A 18 -8.22 -7.09 5.73
C GLY A 18 -8.02 -6.93 4.22
N LYS A 19 -8.93 -6.22 3.50
CA LYS A 19 -8.88 -6.02 2.04
C LYS A 19 -7.48 -5.76 1.47
N PRO A 20 -6.61 -4.90 2.05
CA PRO A 20 -5.27 -4.67 1.50
C PRO A 20 -4.38 -5.92 1.42
N LEU A 21 -4.60 -6.88 2.34
CA LEU A 21 -3.87 -8.14 2.45
C LEU A 21 -4.59 -9.31 1.77
N ALA A 22 -5.79 -9.10 1.23
CA ALA A 22 -6.51 -10.15 0.52
C ALA A 22 -5.66 -10.66 -0.66
N ASP A 23 -5.48 -11.97 -0.74
CA ASP A 23 -4.77 -12.58 -1.86
C ASP A 23 -5.58 -12.45 -3.14
N ILE A 24 -4.93 -11.92 -4.19
CA ILE A 24 -5.47 -11.83 -5.53
C ILE A 24 -4.42 -12.41 -6.46
N CYS A 25 -4.64 -13.65 -6.89
CA CYS A 25 -3.74 -14.39 -7.78
C CYS A 25 -2.30 -14.49 -7.24
N GLY A 26 -2.14 -14.84 -5.95
CA GLY A 26 -0.82 -15.04 -5.32
C GLY A 26 -0.09 -13.76 -4.92
N LYS A 27 -0.78 -12.61 -4.91
CA LYS A 27 -0.25 -11.31 -4.48
C LYS A 27 -1.29 -10.59 -3.63
N PRO A 28 -0.88 -9.92 -2.53
CA PRO A 28 -1.82 -9.11 -1.75
C PRO A 28 -2.39 -7.98 -2.62
N MET A 29 -3.66 -7.64 -2.41
CA MET A 29 -4.38 -6.59 -3.15
C MET A 29 -3.55 -5.29 -3.28
N ILE A 30 -2.92 -4.85 -2.19
CA ILE A 30 -2.12 -3.61 -2.18
C ILE A 30 -0.95 -3.64 -3.16
N GLN A 31 -0.37 -4.80 -3.44
CA GLN A 31 0.71 -4.95 -4.43
C GLN A 31 0.22 -4.65 -5.85
N HIS A 32 -1.02 -5.04 -6.18
CA HIS A 32 -1.60 -4.75 -7.49
C HIS A 32 -1.77 -3.24 -7.69
N VAL A 33 -2.25 -2.53 -6.66
CA VAL A 33 -2.38 -1.06 -6.69
C VAL A 33 -1.00 -0.42 -6.83
N TYR A 34 -0.04 -0.80 -6.00
CA TYR A 34 1.33 -0.28 -6.04
C TYR A 34 1.98 -0.46 -7.42
N ALA A 35 1.87 -1.66 -7.99
CA ALA A 35 2.43 -1.97 -9.31
C ALA A 35 1.78 -1.11 -10.41
N ARG A 36 0.47 -0.88 -10.36
CA ARG A 36 -0.23 -0.03 -11.33
C ARG A 36 0.20 1.43 -11.24
N VAL A 37 0.41 1.95 -10.03
CA VAL A 37 0.92 3.33 -9.85
C VAL A 37 2.34 3.45 -10.40
N ARG A 38 3.23 2.47 -10.15
CA ARG A 38 4.58 2.45 -10.74
C ARG A 38 4.56 2.37 -12.27
N LEU A 39 3.64 1.58 -12.85
CA LEU A 39 3.48 1.46 -14.31
C LEU A 39 3.02 2.75 -15.00
N ALA A 40 2.41 3.70 -14.28
CA ALA A 40 2.03 4.98 -14.86
C ALA A 40 3.24 5.80 -15.32
N GLY A 41 4.44 5.57 -14.75
CA GLY A 41 5.66 6.28 -15.14
C GLY A 41 5.67 7.78 -14.81
N LEU A 42 4.76 8.24 -13.94
CA LEU A 42 4.56 9.66 -13.60
C LEU A 42 5.23 10.08 -12.28
N PHE A 43 5.59 9.12 -11.43
CA PHE A 43 6.00 9.39 -10.06
C PHE A 43 7.44 8.92 -9.83
N ASP A 44 8.24 9.78 -9.22
CA ASP A 44 9.60 9.46 -8.79
C ASP A 44 9.57 8.40 -7.69
N GLU A 45 8.60 8.53 -6.78
CA GLU A 45 8.43 7.66 -5.61
C GLU A 45 6.95 7.26 -5.40
N VAL A 46 6.74 6.05 -4.88
CA VAL A 46 5.43 5.54 -4.49
C VAL A 46 5.51 5.01 -3.06
N ILE A 47 4.65 5.52 -2.19
CA ILE A 47 4.64 5.20 -0.77
C ILE A 47 3.24 4.72 -0.37
N VAL A 48 3.14 3.58 0.29
CA VAL A 48 1.92 3.17 0.98
C VAL A 48 1.90 3.80 2.38
N ALA A 49 0.86 4.57 2.70
CA ALA A 49 0.66 5.13 4.03
C ALA A 49 -0.31 4.24 4.81
N THR A 50 0.13 3.68 5.93
CA THR A 50 -0.68 2.72 6.71
C THR A 50 -0.41 2.80 8.20
N ASP A 51 -1.44 2.57 9.00
CA ASP A 51 -1.38 2.43 10.45
C ASP A 51 -1.18 0.95 10.89
N ASP A 52 -1.25 0.01 9.95
CA ASP A 52 -1.22 -1.42 10.26
C ASP A 52 0.11 -2.09 9.87
N ALA A 53 0.79 -2.66 10.86
CA ALA A 53 2.09 -3.28 10.68
C ALA A 53 2.07 -4.48 9.69
N ARG A 54 0.94 -5.18 9.54
CA ARG A 54 0.82 -6.31 8.60
C ARG A 54 0.80 -5.81 7.16
N ILE A 55 0.12 -4.69 6.91
CA ILE A 55 0.14 -4.02 5.60
C ILE A 55 1.55 -3.54 5.30
N ALA A 56 2.23 -2.95 6.27
CA ALA A 56 3.61 -2.50 6.07
C ALA A 56 4.57 -3.66 5.75
N ALA A 57 4.47 -4.76 6.48
CA ALA A 57 5.26 -5.96 6.20
C ALA A 57 4.98 -6.53 4.80
N ALA A 58 3.71 -6.56 4.36
CA ALA A 58 3.36 -7.01 3.01
C ALA A 58 3.98 -6.09 1.93
N VAL A 59 3.95 -4.77 2.14
CA VAL A 59 4.54 -3.79 1.22
C VAL A 59 6.05 -3.94 1.13
N GLN A 60 6.72 -4.06 2.28
CA GLN A 60 8.16 -4.32 2.33
C GLN A 60 8.51 -5.68 1.69
N GLY A 61 7.68 -6.69 1.87
CA GLY A 61 7.88 -8.04 1.33
C GLY A 61 7.95 -8.09 -0.21
N PHE A 62 7.28 -7.18 -0.91
CA PHE A 62 7.43 -7.04 -2.37
C PHE A 62 8.39 -5.92 -2.80
N GLY A 63 9.11 -5.30 -1.86
CA GLY A 63 10.06 -4.22 -2.12
C GLY A 63 9.42 -2.84 -2.37
N GLY A 64 8.20 -2.63 -1.88
CA GLY A 64 7.50 -1.34 -1.99
C GLY A 64 7.90 -0.35 -0.89
N GLY A 65 7.73 0.95 -1.19
CA GLY A 65 7.84 2.02 -0.19
C GLY A 65 6.65 2.05 0.75
N VAL A 66 6.89 2.16 2.05
CA VAL A 66 5.85 2.28 3.09
C VAL A 66 6.22 3.33 4.13
N CYS A 67 5.22 4.07 4.59
CA CYS A 67 5.32 4.97 5.73
C CYS A 67 4.24 4.59 6.75
N MET A 68 4.65 4.42 8.01
CA MET A 68 3.72 4.20 9.11
C MET A 68 3.03 5.52 9.47
N THR A 69 1.70 5.52 9.52
CA THR A 69 0.89 6.66 9.97
C THR A 69 0.35 6.41 11.37
N SER A 70 0.09 7.47 12.14
CA SER A 70 -0.58 7.32 13.44
C SER A 70 -2.02 6.83 13.24
N PRO A 71 -2.52 5.92 14.09
CA PRO A 71 -3.92 5.51 14.10
C PRO A 71 -4.85 6.60 14.66
N ASP A 72 -4.29 7.63 15.31
CA ASP A 72 -5.01 8.68 16.05
C ASP A 72 -5.16 10.00 15.27
N CYS A 73 -4.84 9.99 13.97
CA CYS A 73 -5.01 11.15 13.10
C CYS A 73 -6.48 11.37 12.69
#